data_AF-A0A0G1S227-F1
#
_entry.id   AF-A0A0G1S227-F1
#
_cell.length_a   1.000
_cell.length_b   1.000
_cell.length_c   1.000
_cell.angle_alpha   90.00
_cell.angle_beta   90.00
_cell.angle_gamma   90.00
#
_symmetry.space_group_name_H-M   'P 1'
#
loop_
_entity.id
_entity.type
_entity.pdbx_description
1 polymer ?
#
loop_
_entity_poly.entity_id
_entity_poly.type
_entity_poly.pdbx_seq_one_letter_code
_entity_poly.pdbx_strand_id
1 'polypeptide(L)' 'MEMLIKKFGGKWVALKPDTEKVVASGKSAQRVYKEAQKKGVRIPTLFKVPTKYIPYIG' A
#
# COMPACT_ATOMS: atom_id res chain seq x y z
N MET A 1 0.19 -8.44 9.15
CA MET A 1 0.91 -8.34 7.84
C MET A 1 0.48 -9.41 6.84
N GLU A 2 0.18 -10.64 7.26
CA GLU A 2 -0.19 -11.77 6.38
C GLU A 2 -1.35 -11.48 5.40
N MET A 3 -2.43 -10.85 5.88
CA MET A 3 -3.56 -10.49 5.01
C MET A 3 -3.20 -9.47 3.93
N LEU A 4 -2.23 -8.61 4.20
CA LEU A 4 -1.81 -7.55 3.29
C LEU A 4 -0.94 -8.11 2.16
N ILE A 5 -0.04 -9.04 2.48
CA ILE A 5 0.72 -9.81 1.48
C ILE A 5 -0.21 -10.68 0.63
N LYS A 6 -1.17 -11.38 1.24
CA LYS A 6 -2.10 -12.24 0.49
C LYS A 6 -2.96 -11.46 -0.53
N LYS A 7 -3.42 -10.25 -0.17
CA LYS A 7 -4.29 -9.42 -1.05
C LYS A 7 -3.53 -8.53 -2.01
N PHE A 8 -2.37 -8.02 -1.60
CA PHE A 8 -1.65 -6.95 -2.29
C PHE A 8 -0.20 -7.29 -2.61
N GLY A 9 0.26 -8.52 -2.39
CA GLY A 9 1.63 -8.95 -2.68
C GLY A 9 2.08 -8.53 -4.08
N GLY A 10 3.24 -7.87 -4.14
CA GLY A 10 3.81 -7.33 -5.37
C GLY A 10 3.13 -6.05 -5.91
N LYS A 11 2.11 -5.52 -5.24
CA LYS A 11 1.46 -4.24 -5.59
C LYS A 11 1.97 -3.11 -4.71
N TRP A 12 1.89 -1.90 -5.26
CA TRP A 12 1.90 -0.67 -4.49
C TRP A 12 0.55 -0.50 -3.81
N VAL A 13 0.56 -0.07 -2.55
CA VAL A 13 -0.63 0.33 -1.80
C VAL A 13 -0.44 1.76 -1.31
N ALA A 14 -1.53 2.52 -1.30
CA ALA A 14 -1.62 3.80 -0.61
C ALA A 14 -2.38 3.59 0.70
N LEU A 15 -1.74 3.98 1.80
CA LEU A 15 -2.28 3.92 3.15
C LEU A 15 -2.74 5.32 3.55
N LYS A 16 -3.86 5.36 4.28
CA LYS A 16 -4.31 6.58 4.94
C LYS A 16 -3.40 6.86 6.16
N PRO A 17 -2.89 8.09 6.35
CA PRO A 17 -1.93 8.40 7.41
C PRO A 17 -2.41 8.00 8.81
N ASP A 18 -3.71 8.18 9.07
CA ASP A 18 -4.26 8.08 10.41
C ASP A 18 -4.74 6.68 10.81
N THR A 19 -4.93 5.78 9.84
CA THR A 19 -5.64 4.50 10.08
C THR A 19 -4.99 3.28 9.46
N GLU A 20 -3.88 3.45 8.74
CA GLU A 20 -3.18 2.38 8.01
C GLU A 20 -4.11 1.60 7.04
N LYS A 21 -5.27 2.16 6.71
CA LYS A 21 -6.24 1.56 5.79
C LYS A 21 -5.76 1.77 4.35
N VAL A 22 -5.77 0.69 3.57
CA VAL A 22 -5.47 0.74 2.14
C VAL A 22 -6.63 1.45 1.41
N VAL A 23 -6.34 2.59 0.80
CA VAL A 23 -7.31 3.38 0.03
C VAL A 23 -7.20 3.16 -1.49
N ALA A 24 -6.01 2.77 -1.97
CA ALA A 24 -5.77 2.41 -3.37
C ALA A 24 -4.64 1.37 -3.48
N SER A 25 -4.64 0.57 -4.56
CA SER A 25 -3.58 -0.40 -4.81
C SER A 25 -3.39 -0.64 -6.31
N GLY A 26 -2.17 -0.98 -6.74
CA GLY A 26 -1.87 -1.16 -8.16
C GLY A 26 -0.40 -1.48 -8.46
N LYS A 27 -0.04 -1.59 -9.74
CA LYS A 27 1.34 -1.94 -10.15
C LYS A 27 2.29 -0.74 -10.18
N SER A 28 1.78 0.49 -10.23
CA SER A 28 2.56 1.73 -10.31
C SER A 28 2.32 2.62 -9.10
N ALA A 29 3.40 3.07 -8.45
CA ALA A 29 3.35 4.00 -7.32
C ALA A 29 2.63 5.30 -7.67
N GLN A 30 2.97 5.91 -8.82
CA GLN A 30 2.42 7.19 -9.26
C GLN A 30 0.90 7.10 -9.49
N ARG A 31 0.43 6.00 -10.09
CA ARG A 31 -1.01 5.80 -10.31
C ARG A 31 -1.75 5.65 -8.99
N VAL A 32 -1.22 4.84 -8.07
CA VAL A 32 -1.81 4.58 -6.76
C VAL A 32 -1.87 5.85 -5.92
N TYR A 33 -0.84 6.69 -5.98
CA TYR A 33 -0.81 8.00 -5.33
C TYR A 33 -1.93 8.92 -5.84
N LYS A 34 -2.05 9.08 -7.16
CA LYS A 34 -3.10 9.91 -7.77
C LYS A 34 -4.50 9.38 -7.46
N GLU A 35 -4.70 8.06 -7.47
CA GLU A 35 -5.99 7.45 -7.11
C GLU A 35 -6.35 7.69 -5.64
N ALA A 36 -5.38 7.62 -4.73
CA ALA A 36 -5.61 7.93 -3.32
C ALA A 36 -5.94 9.42 -3.08
N GLN A 37 -5.30 10.32 -3.81
CA GLN A 37 -5.64 11.75 -3.78
C GLN A 37 -7.06 12.03 -4.26
N LYS A 38 -7.49 11.37 -5.35
CA LYS A 38 -8.89 11.45 -5.83
C LYS A 38 -9.91 10.96 -4.81
N LYS A 39 -9.50 10.10 -3.87
CA LYS A 39 -10.33 9.59 -2.77
C LYS A 39 -10.25 10.44 -1.49
N GLY A 40 -9.65 11.63 -1.56
CA GLY A 40 -9.60 12.58 -0.46
C GLY A 40 -8.40 12.42 0.48
N VAL A 41 -7.42 11.56 0.16
CA VAL A 41 -6.18 11.45 0.94
C VAL A 41 -5.12 12.34 0.29
N ARG A 42 -4.91 13.55 0.82
CA ARG A 42 -3.98 14.54 0.24
C ARG A 42 -2.54 14.05 0.10
N ILE A 43 -2.02 13.42 1.16
CA ILE A 43 -0.64 12.91 1.25
C ILE A 43 -0.71 11.45 1.73
N PRO A 44 -0.97 10.49 0.83
CA PRO A 44 -1.02 9.08 1.20
C PRO A 44 0.39 8.51 1.41
N THR A 45 0.54 7.62 2.39
CA THR A 45 1.79 6.85 2.58
C THR A 45 1.82 5.71 1.56
N LEU A 46 2.83 5.67 0.71
CA LEU A 46 3.01 4.59 -0.26
C LEU A 46 3.87 3.48 0.31
N PHE A 47 3.43 2.24 0.07
CA PHE A 47 4.18 1.06 0.47
C PHE A 47 4.15 0.02 -0.66
N LYS A 48 5.30 -0.60 -0.95
CA LYS A 48 5.39 -1.70 -1.91
C LYS A 48 5.34 -3.01 -1.14
N VAL A 49 4.23 -3.73 -1.32
CA VAL A 49 3.98 -4.94 -0.57
C VAL A 49 4.89 -6.06 -1.11
N PRO A 50 5.70 -6.72 -0.26
CA PRO A 50 6.51 -7.85 -0.67
C PRO A 50 5.61 -9.01 -1.11
N THR A 51 6.11 -9.84 -2.02
CA THR A 51 5.36 -11.01 -2.54
C THR A 51 5.44 -12.22 -1.61
N LYS A 52 6.48 -12.28 -0.77
CA LYS A 52 6.69 -13.33 0.22
C LYS A 52 6.91 -12.68 1.57
N TYR A 53 6.50 -13.37 2.62
CA TYR A 53 6.84 -12.97 3.98
C TYR A 53 8.33 -13.22 4.17
N ILE A 54 9.12 -12.15 4.28
CA ILE A 54 10.55 -12.21 4.58
C ILE A 54 10.68 -11.75 6.03
N PRO A 55 10.69 -12.67 7.01
CA PRO A 55 10.90 -12.30 8.40
C PRO A 55 12.31 -11.72 8.55
N TYR A 56 12.40 -10.54 9.14
CA TYR A 56 13.66 -9.99 9.58
C TYR A 56 13.89 -10.45 11.01
N ILE A 57 14.96 -11.23 11.24
CA ILE A 57 15.41 -11.66 12.55
C ILE A 57 16.73 -10.90 12.79
N GLY A 58 16.75 -10.07 13.82
CA GLY A 58 17.91 -9.29 14.26
C GLY A 58 18.23 -9.59 15.71
#